data_AF-A0A061SER1-F1
#
_entry.id   AF-A0A061SER1-F1
#
_cell.length_a   1.000
_cell.length_b   1.000
_cell.length_c   1.000
_cell.angle_alpha   90.00
_cell.angle_beta   90.00
_cell.angle_gamma   90.00
#
_symmetry.space_group_name_H-M   'P 1'
#
loop_
_entity.id
_entity.type
_entity.pdbx_description
1 polymer ?
#
loop_
_entity_poly.entity_id
_entity_poly.type
_entity_poly.pdbx_seq_one_letter_code
_entity_poly.pdbx_strand_id
1 'polypeptide(L)'
;GSGRVVDVKRCYAMRDVLPLMDYEDPSIEDLKRLLLRAAFAPAFLRSAQGRRYLSFLFSLHHGLVKELAAIIRNQIPSGRQSVLVAYSEILFRAWRDAVGPCLFELENSIQELVRACVLASDPGLSASLRTALNGFHSQKHVRGVDGLLLRLYEPILFRGLSAPNAAVRCNSLYLLGEISLR
;
A
#
# COMPACT_ATOMS: atom_id res chain seq x y z
N GLY A 1 -25.88 -3.52 8.05
CA GLY A 1 -24.95 -2.40 8.33
C GLY A 1 -24.15 -2.62 9.61
N SER A 2 -24.83 -2.78 10.75
CA SER A 2 -24.21 -2.82 12.10
C SER A 2 -23.32 -4.04 12.38
N GLY A 3 -23.75 -5.26 12.04
CA GLY A 3 -23.01 -6.50 12.34
C GLY A 3 -21.59 -6.54 11.78
N ARG A 4 -21.41 -6.19 10.50
CA ARG A 4 -20.09 -6.18 9.84
C ARG A 4 -19.10 -5.20 10.49
N VAL A 5 -19.57 -4.10 11.07
CA VAL A 5 -18.70 -3.15 11.78
C VAL A 5 -18.24 -3.77 13.10
N VAL A 6 -19.15 -4.39 13.85
CA VAL A 6 -18.82 -5.09 15.10
C VAL A 6 -17.80 -6.20 14.85
N ASP A 7 -17.94 -6.96 13.77
CA ASP A 7 -17.01 -8.03 13.42
C ASP A 7 -15.60 -7.48 13.12
N VAL A 8 -15.49 -6.39 12.37
CA VAL A 8 -14.19 -5.74 12.12
C VAL A 8 -13.55 -5.24 13.43
N LYS A 9 -14.35 -4.70 14.36
CA LYS A 9 -13.84 -4.29 15.68
C LYS A 9 -13.29 -5.49 16.46
N ARG A 10 -13.98 -6.63 16.41
CA ARG A 10 -13.53 -7.88 17.05
C ARG A 10 -12.23 -8.38 16.44
N CYS A 11 -12.13 -8.44 15.10
CA CYS A 11 -10.88 -8.78 14.42
C CYS A 11 -9.74 -7.85 14.85
N TYR A 12 -9.98 -6.54 14.91
CA TYR A 12 -8.98 -5.58 15.38
C TYR A 12 -8.59 -5.81 16.84
N ALA A 13 -9.55 -6.07 17.73
CA ALA A 13 -9.29 -6.31 19.15
C ALA A 13 -8.47 -7.59 19.40
N MET A 14 -8.65 -8.62 18.55
CA MET A 14 -7.94 -9.91 18.67
C MET A 14 -6.65 -9.98 17.86
N ARG A 15 -6.26 -8.92 17.15
CA ARG A 15 -5.13 -8.94 16.20
C ARG A 15 -3.80 -9.32 16.85
N ASP A 16 -3.62 -9.03 18.13
CA ASP A 16 -2.37 -9.25 18.86
C ASP A 16 -2.07 -10.75 19.08
N VAL A 17 -3.01 -11.65 18.74
CA VAL A 17 -2.78 -13.11 18.68
C VAL A 17 -2.10 -13.53 17.37
N LEU A 18 -2.27 -12.78 16.28
CA LEU A 18 -1.74 -13.14 14.96
C LEU A 18 -0.21 -13.32 14.92
N PRO A 19 0.62 -12.51 15.62
CA PRO A 19 2.06 -12.72 15.68
C PRO A 19 2.49 -14.04 16.32
N LEU A 20 1.60 -14.71 17.07
CA LEU A 20 1.89 -16.00 17.71
C LEU A 20 1.74 -17.19 16.75
N MET A 21 1.24 -16.96 15.54
CA MET A 21 1.03 -18.01 14.54
C MET A 21 2.33 -18.33 13.80
N ASP A 22 2.53 -19.60 13.46
CA ASP A 22 3.64 -20.01 12.60
C ASP A 22 3.27 -19.79 11.13
N TYR A 23 3.82 -18.75 10.51
CA TYR A 23 3.59 -18.40 9.11
C TYR A 23 4.33 -19.29 8.11
N GLU A 24 5.20 -20.20 8.55
CA GLU A 24 5.85 -21.19 7.69
C GLU A 24 5.13 -22.54 7.73
N ASP A 25 4.32 -22.80 8.77
CA ASP A 25 3.58 -24.05 8.90
C ASP A 25 2.38 -24.12 7.93
N PRO A 26 2.18 -25.23 7.20
CA PRO A 26 1.05 -25.39 6.27
C PRO A 26 -0.34 -25.25 6.91
N SER A 27 -0.49 -25.48 8.22
CA SER A 27 -1.77 -25.37 8.93
C SER A 27 -2.32 -23.95 9.00
N ILE A 28 -1.48 -22.92 8.82
CA ILE A 28 -1.91 -21.51 8.84
C ILE A 28 -2.59 -21.08 7.53
N GLU A 29 -2.55 -21.91 6.49
CA GLU A 29 -2.92 -21.54 5.12
C GLU A 29 -4.34 -20.99 5.02
N ASP A 30 -5.31 -21.60 5.70
CA ASP A 30 -6.69 -21.10 5.69
C ASP A 30 -6.83 -19.77 6.42
N LEU A 31 -6.06 -19.56 7.50
CA LEU A 31 -6.00 -18.26 8.18
C LEU A 31 -5.37 -17.20 7.27
N LYS A 32 -4.25 -17.50 6.59
CA LYS A 32 -3.63 -16.58 5.61
C LYS A 32 -4.64 -16.16 4.55
N ARG A 33 -5.39 -17.11 3.97
CA ARG A 33 -6.45 -16.79 2.99
C ARG A 33 -7.50 -15.85 3.56
N LEU A 34 -7.94 -16.04 4.81
CA LEU A 34 -8.89 -15.13 5.46
C LEU A 34 -8.30 -13.72 5.66
N LEU A 35 -7.02 -13.63 6.07
CA LEU A 35 -6.31 -12.36 6.22
C LEU A 35 -6.19 -11.62 4.87
N LEU A 36 -5.83 -12.34 3.81
CA LEU A 36 -5.74 -11.80 2.45
C LEU A 36 -7.10 -11.33 1.92
N ARG A 37 -8.19 -12.07 2.21
CA ARG A 37 -9.55 -11.65 1.87
C ARG A 37 -9.97 -10.37 2.56
N ALA A 38 -9.46 -10.09 3.76
CA ALA A 38 -9.75 -8.84 4.46
C ALA A 38 -9.23 -7.61 3.69
N ALA A 39 -8.12 -7.75 2.94
CA ALA A 39 -7.48 -6.63 2.23
C ALA A 39 -8.38 -5.98 1.16
N PHE A 40 -9.30 -6.73 0.55
CA PHE A 40 -10.26 -6.20 -0.42
C PHE A 40 -11.71 -6.21 0.09
N ALA A 41 -11.93 -6.58 1.35
CA ALA A 41 -13.26 -6.61 1.93
C ALA A 41 -13.76 -5.18 2.25
N PRO A 42 -14.91 -4.73 1.70
CA PRO A 42 -15.41 -3.37 1.92
C PRO A 42 -15.64 -3.00 3.39
N ALA A 43 -15.92 -3.97 4.25
CA ALA A 43 -16.11 -3.75 5.69
C ALA A 43 -14.82 -3.24 6.36
N PHE A 44 -13.67 -3.78 5.97
CA PHE A 44 -12.37 -3.36 6.51
C PHE A 44 -11.96 -2.01 5.92
N LEU A 45 -12.02 -1.85 4.59
CA LEU A 45 -11.57 -0.63 3.92
C LEU A 45 -12.34 0.63 4.35
N ARG A 46 -13.66 0.50 4.57
CA ARG A 46 -14.51 1.64 4.95
C ARG A 46 -14.32 2.11 6.39
N SER A 47 -13.83 1.26 7.28
CA SER A 47 -13.71 1.59 8.71
C SER A 47 -12.27 1.94 9.10
N ALA A 48 -12.10 2.96 9.96
CA ALA A 48 -10.77 3.34 10.43
C ALA A 48 -10.07 2.20 11.19
N GLN A 49 -10.80 1.44 12.02
CA GLN A 49 -10.24 0.26 12.69
C GLN A 49 -9.89 -0.85 11.70
N GLY A 50 -10.70 -1.07 10.67
CA GLY A 50 -10.37 -2.02 9.61
C GLY A 50 -9.10 -1.63 8.86
N ARG A 51 -8.90 -0.35 8.54
CA ARG A 51 -7.64 0.11 7.92
C ARG A 51 -6.44 -0.06 8.85
N ARG A 52 -6.58 0.19 10.16
CA ARG A 52 -5.53 -0.11 11.16
C ARG A 52 -5.24 -1.60 11.24
N TYR A 53 -6.27 -2.44 11.22
CA TYR A 53 -6.12 -3.90 11.16
C TYR A 53 -5.32 -4.32 9.93
N LEU A 54 -5.71 -3.84 8.75
CA LEU A 54 -5.01 -4.16 7.50
C LEU A 54 -3.57 -3.66 7.49
N SER A 55 -3.29 -2.47 8.06
CA SER A 55 -1.93 -1.95 8.20
C SER A 55 -1.08 -2.86 9.09
N PHE A 56 -1.67 -3.36 10.19
CA PHE A 56 -1.00 -4.30 11.10
C PHE A 56 -0.65 -5.64 10.43
N LEU A 57 -1.44 -6.11 9.44
CA LEU A 57 -1.11 -7.36 8.76
C LEU A 57 0.24 -7.30 8.02
N PHE A 58 0.70 -6.11 7.63
CA PHE A 58 2.00 -5.92 6.98
C PHE A 58 3.20 -6.08 7.92
N SER A 59 3.02 -6.24 9.23
CA SER A 59 4.12 -6.51 10.16
C SER A 59 4.27 -7.99 10.53
N LEU A 60 3.33 -8.85 10.12
CA LEU A 60 3.25 -10.24 10.59
C LEU A 60 4.30 -11.15 9.96
N HIS A 61 4.41 -11.13 8.63
CA HIS A 61 5.33 -11.99 7.88
C HIS A 61 5.60 -11.44 6.48
N HIS A 62 6.85 -11.57 6.01
CA HIS A 62 7.28 -10.97 4.73
C HIS A 62 6.61 -11.63 3.50
N GLY A 63 6.29 -12.92 3.55
CA GLY A 63 5.50 -13.61 2.53
C GLY A 63 4.08 -13.04 2.46
N LEU A 64 3.44 -12.86 3.62
CA LEU A 64 2.12 -12.24 3.70
C LEU A 64 2.13 -10.78 3.17
N VAL A 65 3.19 -10.02 3.44
CA VAL A 65 3.37 -8.65 2.89
C VAL A 65 3.34 -8.66 1.36
N LYS A 66 4.06 -9.58 0.71
CA LYS A 66 4.07 -9.70 -0.76
C LYS A 66 2.67 -9.93 -1.32
N GLU A 67 1.93 -10.84 -0.69
CA GLU A 67 0.59 -11.20 -1.13
C GLU A 67 -0.41 -10.06 -0.91
N LEU A 68 -0.37 -9.40 0.26
CA LEU A 68 -1.19 -8.22 0.55
C LEU A 68 -0.91 -7.08 -0.43
N ALA A 69 0.37 -6.80 -0.70
CA ALA A 69 0.76 -5.78 -1.65
C ALA A 69 0.32 -6.11 -3.08
N ALA A 70 0.44 -7.37 -3.51
CA ALA A 70 -0.07 -7.83 -4.80
C ALA A 70 -1.59 -7.65 -4.92
N ILE A 71 -2.35 -7.98 -3.87
CA ILE A 71 -3.79 -7.73 -3.83
C ILE A 71 -4.09 -6.24 -3.99
N ILE A 72 -3.43 -5.37 -3.23
CA ILE A 72 -3.64 -3.91 -3.34
C ILE A 72 -3.36 -3.45 -4.77
N ARG A 73 -2.22 -3.82 -5.35
CA ARG A 73 -1.86 -3.49 -6.74
C ARG A 73 -2.94 -3.92 -7.74
N ASN A 74 -3.43 -5.15 -7.62
CA ASN A 74 -4.47 -5.70 -8.50
C ASN A 74 -5.83 -5.00 -8.36
N GLN A 75 -6.09 -4.34 -7.23
CA GLN A 75 -7.34 -3.61 -6.98
C GLN A 75 -7.28 -2.14 -7.44
N ILE A 76 -6.09 -1.58 -7.72
CA ILE A 76 -5.96 -0.15 -8.11
C ILE A 76 -6.60 0.16 -9.47
N PRO A 77 -6.41 -0.62 -10.55
CA PRO A 77 -6.92 -0.27 -11.88
C PRO A 77 -8.45 -0.08 -11.94
N SER A 78 -9.20 -0.84 -11.14
CA SER A 78 -10.66 -0.79 -11.04
C SER A 78 -11.16 -0.19 -9.73
N GLY A 79 -10.25 0.35 -8.92
CA GLY A 79 -10.52 0.85 -7.58
C GLY A 79 -11.31 2.15 -7.60
N ARG A 80 -12.38 2.23 -6.81
CA ARG A 80 -13.08 3.51 -6.57
C ARG A 80 -12.18 4.46 -5.77
N GLN A 81 -12.35 5.77 -5.92
CA GLN A 81 -11.56 6.77 -5.20
C GLN A 81 -11.47 6.53 -3.69
N SER A 82 -12.58 6.15 -3.04
CA SER A 82 -12.60 5.85 -1.60
C SER A 82 -11.77 4.62 -1.21
N VAL A 83 -11.63 3.65 -2.11
CA VAL A 83 -10.78 2.47 -1.93
C VAL A 83 -9.31 2.84 -2.11
N LEU A 84 -8.98 3.64 -3.12
CA LEU A 84 -7.61 4.11 -3.36
C LEU A 84 -7.08 4.95 -2.19
N VAL A 85 -7.93 5.83 -1.63
CA VAL A 85 -7.62 6.60 -0.42
C VAL A 85 -7.49 5.69 0.81
N ALA A 86 -8.28 4.62 0.90
CA ALA A 86 -8.10 3.64 1.98
C ALA A 86 -6.75 2.92 1.86
N TYR A 87 -6.35 2.51 0.65
CA TYR A 87 -5.04 1.88 0.43
C TYR A 87 -3.88 2.83 0.72
N SER A 88 -4.01 4.12 0.40
CA SER A 88 -2.96 5.09 0.71
C SER A 88 -2.76 5.25 2.23
N GLU A 89 -3.84 5.29 3.01
CA GLU A 89 -3.76 5.29 4.47
C GLU A 89 -3.13 3.99 5.01
N ILE A 90 -3.51 2.83 4.44
CA ILE A 90 -3.01 1.51 4.86
C ILE A 90 -1.51 1.38 4.60
N LEU A 91 -1.06 1.66 3.36
CA LEU A 91 0.35 1.54 2.97
C LEU A 91 1.25 2.47 3.78
N PHE A 92 0.83 3.71 4.00
CA PHE A 92 1.60 4.65 4.81
C PHE A 92 1.75 4.19 6.26
N ARG A 93 0.65 3.73 6.88
CA ARG A 93 0.70 3.23 8.26
C ARG A 93 1.51 1.96 8.38
N ALA A 94 1.33 1.03 7.43
CA ALA A 94 2.12 -0.18 7.36
C ALA A 94 3.62 0.15 7.29
N TRP A 95 4.02 1.12 6.46
CA TRP A 95 5.42 1.53 6.34
C TRP A 95 6.00 2.10 7.63
N ARG A 96 5.22 2.93 8.34
CA ARG A 96 5.64 3.52 9.61
C ARG A 96 5.90 2.46 10.69
N ASP A 97 5.11 1.39 10.68
CA ASP A 97 5.11 0.39 11.76
C ASP A 97 5.91 -0.87 11.40
N ALA A 98 6.21 -1.12 10.12
CA ALA A 98 6.96 -2.29 9.66
C ALA A 98 8.47 -2.14 9.92
N VAL A 99 9.12 -3.28 10.19
CA VAL A 99 10.57 -3.39 10.39
C VAL A 99 11.13 -4.62 9.69
N GLY A 100 12.45 -4.69 9.53
CA GLY A 100 13.15 -5.89 9.05
C GLY A 100 12.67 -6.39 7.68
N PRO A 101 12.50 -7.71 7.49
CA PRO A 101 12.05 -8.29 6.22
C PRO A 101 10.70 -7.77 5.72
N CYS A 102 9.77 -7.48 6.64
CA CYS A 102 8.45 -6.95 6.29
C CYS A 102 8.56 -5.53 5.69
N LEU A 103 9.41 -4.67 6.28
CA LEU A 103 9.66 -3.33 5.74
C LEU A 103 10.30 -3.40 4.36
N PHE A 104 11.28 -4.29 4.16
CA PHE A 104 11.92 -4.49 2.87
C PHE A 104 10.91 -4.85 1.77
N GLU A 105 10.03 -5.81 2.02
CA GLU A 105 9.03 -6.22 1.02
C GLU A 105 7.96 -5.15 0.77
N LEU A 106 7.62 -4.38 1.79
CA LEU A 106 6.70 -3.25 1.64
C LEU A 106 7.33 -2.13 0.80
N GLU A 107 8.59 -1.77 1.05
CA GLU A 107 9.31 -0.76 0.27
C GLU A 107 9.51 -1.19 -1.19
N ASN A 108 9.80 -2.47 -1.44
CA ASN A 108 9.82 -3.04 -2.79
C ASN A 108 8.47 -2.87 -3.49
N SER A 109 7.38 -3.17 -2.78
CA SER A 109 6.02 -3.03 -3.30
C SER A 109 5.65 -1.57 -3.59
N ILE A 110 6.12 -0.63 -2.78
CA ILE A 110 5.96 0.82 -3.04
C ILE A 110 6.74 1.21 -4.30
N GLN A 111 7.97 0.74 -4.49
CA GLN A 111 8.71 0.98 -5.74
C GLN A 111 7.99 0.40 -6.96
N GLU A 112 7.36 -0.77 -6.85
CA GLU A 112 6.56 -1.33 -7.94
C GLU A 112 5.37 -0.44 -8.30
N LEU A 113 4.69 0.15 -7.30
CA LEU A 113 3.62 1.13 -7.54
C LEU A 113 4.15 2.38 -8.25
N VAL A 114 5.33 2.88 -7.86
CA VAL A 114 5.98 4.03 -8.50
C VAL A 114 6.35 3.71 -9.96
N ARG A 115 6.93 2.52 -10.22
CA ARG A 115 7.22 2.07 -11.59
C ARG A 115 5.94 1.95 -12.42
N ALA A 116 4.89 1.34 -11.87
CA ALA A 116 3.60 1.25 -12.54
C ALA A 116 3.00 2.63 -12.83
N CYS A 117 3.15 3.59 -11.91
CA CYS A 117 2.64 4.95 -12.07
C CYS A 117 3.32 5.68 -13.23
N VAL A 118 4.63 5.53 -13.34
CA VAL A 118 5.45 6.12 -14.41
C VAL A 118 5.17 5.45 -15.76
N LEU A 119 5.03 4.13 -15.79
CA LEU A 119 4.83 3.34 -17.00
C LEU A 119 3.36 3.17 -17.41
N ALA A 120 2.42 3.74 -16.65
CA ALA A 120 0.99 3.63 -16.95
C ALA A 120 0.68 4.13 -18.36
N SER A 121 0.08 3.26 -19.18
CA SER A 121 -0.35 3.58 -20.54
C SER A 121 -1.63 4.42 -20.58
N ASP A 122 -2.40 4.39 -19.49
CA ASP A 122 -3.65 5.13 -19.33
C ASP A 122 -3.48 6.23 -18.27
N PRO A 123 -3.85 7.50 -18.57
CA PRO A 123 -3.77 8.60 -17.60
C PRO A 123 -4.62 8.36 -16.35
N GLY A 124 -5.76 7.67 -16.46
CA GLY A 124 -6.62 7.30 -15.34
C GLY A 124 -5.93 6.32 -14.39
N LEU A 125 -5.26 5.30 -14.92
CA LEU A 125 -4.44 4.39 -14.13
C LEU A 125 -3.30 5.12 -13.42
N SER A 126 -2.59 6.03 -14.11
CA SER A 126 -1.55 6.85 -13.49
C SER A 126 -2.11 7.68 -12.33
N ALA A 127 -3.27 8.31 -12.50
CA ALA A 127 -3.95 9.06 -11.45
C ALA A 127 -4.39 8.18 -10.26
N SER A 128 -4.89 6.96 -10.52
CA SER A 128 -5.26 6.01 -9.47
C SER A 128 -4.05 5.55 -8.66
N LEU A 129 -2.91 5.29 -9.32
CA LEU A 129 -1.65 4.95 -8.66
C LEU A 129 -1.10 6.11 -7.82
N ARG A 130 -1.15 7.34 -8.33
CA ARG A 130 -0.82 8.55 -7.54
C ARG A 130 -1.70 8.70 -6.31
N THR A 131 -3.00 8.43 -6.43
CA THR A 131 -3.91 8.45 -5.27
C THR A 131 -3.52 7.42 -4.21
N ALA A 132 -3.12 6.21 -4.62
CA ALA A 132 -2.63 5.18 -3.69
C ALA A 132 -1.28 5.57 -3.03
N LEU A 133 -0.41 6.30 -3.73
CA LEU A 133 0.87 6.80 -3.21
C LEU A 133 0.75 8.09 -2.38
N ASN A 134 -0.36 8.83 -2.49
CA ASN A 134 -0.56 10.11 -1.83
C ASN A 134 -0.49 10.05 -0.29
N GLY A 135 -0.62 8.85 0.31
CA GLY A 135 -0.38 8.63 1.73
C GLY A 135 1.01 9.09 2.17
N PHE A 136 2.03 8.90 1.31
CA PHE A 136 3.39 9.35 1.56
C PHE A 136 3.57 10.83 1.21
N HIS A 137 3.09 11.27 0.04
CA HIS A 137 3.28 12.65 -0.44
C HIS A 137 2.62 13.69 0.49
N SER A 138 1.48 13.35 1.11
CA SER A 138 0.77 14.25 2.03
C SER A 138 1.35 14.32 3.44
N GLN A 139 2.32 13.46 3.77
CA GLN A 139 2.85 13.30 5.13
C GLN A 139 4.36 13.54 5.20
N LYS A 140 4.91 14.39 4.33
CA LYS A 140 6.35 14.74 4.32
C LYS A 140 6.87 15.34 5.63
N HIS A 141 6.00 15.96 6.42
CA HIS A 141 6.32 16.45 7.77
C HIS A 141 6.68 15.32 8.76
N VAL A 142 6.30 14.07 8.46
CA VAL A 142 6.64 12.91 9.29
C VAL A 142 8.09 12.53 9.05
N ARG A 143 8.86 12.40 10.13
CA ARG A 143 10.28 12.04 10.09
C ARG A 143 10.51 10.78 9.27
N GLY A 144 11.47 10.85 8.34
CA GLY A 144 11.88 9.73 7.50
C GLY A 144 11.16 9.62 6.16
N VAL A 145 10.02 10.32 5.97
CA VAL A 145 9.28 10.27 4.70
C VAL A 145 10.10 10.84 3.54
N ASP A 146 10.77 11.99 3.72
CA ASP A 146 11.62 12.55 2.65
C ASP A 146 12.74 11.59 2.23
N GLY A 147 13.40 10.95 3.21
CA GLY A 147 14.44 9.96 2.95
C GLY A 147 13.91 8.70 2.24
N LEU A 148 12.70 8.26 2.60
CA LEU A 148 12.00 7.17 1.91
C LEU A 148 11.72 7.56 0.46
N LEU A 149 11.08 8.71 0.23
CA LEU A 149 10.70 9.17 -1.10
C LEU A 149 11.92 9.29 -2.00
N LEU A 150 13.00 9.90 -1.52
CA LEU A 150 14.26 9.98 -2.26
C LEU A 150 14.73 8.57 -2.65
N ARG A 151 14.93 7.69 -1.67
CA ARG A 151 15.51 6.35 -1.90
C ARG A 151 14.66 5.46 -2.81
N LEU A 152 13.33 5.52 -2.69
CA LEU A 152 12.44 4.67 -3.48
C LEU A 152 12.14 5.26 -4.87
N TYR A 153 12.10 6.58 -5.02
CA TYR A 153 11.64 7.21 -6.25
C TYR A 153 12.78 7.61 -7.17
N GLU A 154 13.92 8.04 -6.63
CA GLU A 154 15.09 8.50 -7.41
C GLU A 154 15.43 7.59 -8.61
N PRO A 155 15.64 6.27 -8.43
CA PRO A 155 16.06 5.41 -9.55
C PRO A 155 14.99 5.26 -10.65
N ILE A 156 13.73 5.61 -10.37
CA ILE A 156 12.61 5.45 -11.30
C ILE A 156 12.25 6.80 -11.94
N LEU A 157 12.13 7.85 -11.14
CA LEU A 157 11.71 9.18 -11.59
C LEU A 157 12.67 9.76 -12.62
N PHE A 158 13.98 9.77 -12.34
CA PHE A 158 14.94 10.39 -13.26
C PHE A 158 15.07 9.64 -14.59
N ARG A 159 14.95 8.30 -14.55
CA ARG A 159 14.85 7.49 -15.77
C ARG A 159 13.58 7.79 -16.56
N GLY A 160 12.45 7.95 -15.87
CA GLY A 160 11.17 8.28 -16.49
C GLY A 160 11.14 9.68 -17.11
N LEU A 161 11.74 10.69 -16.45
CA LEU A 161 11.89 12.05 -17.00
C LEU A 161 12.77 12.08 -18.25
N SER A 162 13.76 11.20 -18.32
CA SER A 162 14.68 11.07 -19.47
C SER A 162 14.18 10.08 -20.53
N ALA A 163 12.98 9.50 -20.36
CA ALA A 163 12.49 8.46 -21.25
C ALA A 163 12.15 9.01 -22.65
N PRO A 164 12.33 8.23 -23.72
CA PRO A 164 11.95 8.64 -25.08
C PRO A 164 10.42 8.79 -25.24
N ASN A 165 9.64 8.04 -24.46
CA ASN A 165 8.18 8.10 -24.49
C ASN A 165 7.65 9.33 -23.75
N ALA A 166 6.89 10.18 -24.44
CA ALA A 166 6.31 11.41 -23.89
C ALA A 166 5.34 11.15 -22.73
N ALA A 167 4.52 10.10 -22.79
CA ALA A 167 3.58 9.76 -21.72
C ALA A 167 4.32 9.38 -20.43
N VAL A 168 5.42 8.62 -20.56
CA VAL A 168 6.28 8.27 -19.42
C VAL A 168 6.88 9.53 -18.79
N ARG A 169 7.39 10.46 -19.60
CA ARG A 169 7.91 11.75 -19.10
C ARG A 169 6.82 12.56 -18.38
N CYS A 170 5.62 12.66 -18.95
CA CYS A 170 4.48 13.35 -18.33
C CYS A 170 4.09 12.72 -16.99
N ASN A 171 3.97 11.39 -16.93
CA ASN A 171 3.65 10.67 -15.69
C ASN A 171 4.72 10.92 -14.61
N SER A 172 6.00 10.89 -14.97
CA SER A 172 7.10 11.22 -14.05
C SER A 172 7.05 12.67 -13.57
N LEU A 173 6.72 13.62 -14.45
CA LEU A 173 6.58 15.03 -14.10
C LEU A 173 5.41 15.26 -13.12
N TYR A 174 4.26 14.61 -13.35
CA TYR A 174 3.13 14.67 -12.41
C TYR A 174 3.50 14.13 -11.04
N LEU A 175 4.19 12.98 -11.00
CA LEU A 175 4.62 12.38 -9.73
C LEU A 175 5.64 13.25 -9.00
N LEU A 176 6.61 13.83 -9.73
CA LEU A 176 7.57 14.78 -9.15
C LEU A 176 6.89 16.03 -8.60
N GLY A 177 5.89 16.56 -9.30
CA GLY A 177 5.10 17.71 -8.87
C GLY A 177 4.38 17.46 -7.54
N GLU A 178 3.82 16.26 -7.34
CA GLU A 178 3.15 15.89 -6.08
C GLU A 178 4.10 15.83 -4.88
N ILE A 179 5.37 15.47 -5.11
CA ILE A 179 6.38 15.39 -4.06
C ILE A 179 7.00 16.76 -3.79
N SER A 180 7.13 17.62 -4.81
CA SER A 180 7.86 18.89 -4.70
C SER A 180 7.00 20.06 -4.23
N LEU A 181 5.69 20.04 -4.51
CA LEU A 181 4.76 21.14 -4.24
C LEU A 181 4.00 21.01 -2.90
N ARG A 182 4.38 20.05 -2.05
CA ARG A 182 3.77 19.76 -0.74
C ARG A 182 4.84 19.56 0.32
#